data_AF-A0A0C3JC88-F1
#
_entry.id   AF-A0A0C3JC88-F1
#
_cell.length_a   1.000
_cell.length_b   1.000
_cell.length_c   1.000
_cell.angle_alpha   90.00
_cell.angle_beta   90.00
_cell.angle_gamma   90.00
#
_symmetry.space_group_name_H-M   'P 1'
#
loop_
_entity.id
_entity.type
_entity.pdbx_description
1 polymer ?
#
loop_
_entity_poly.entity_id
_entity_poly.type
_entity_poly.pdbx_seq_one_letter_code
_entity_poly.pdbx_strand_id
1 'polypeptide(L)'
;MLPARDNRTRQRPMWRPFETLRHPCDEPGCNHWFKNLSGLTQHKCTIHPCFHLFNQDHAGSPGDLGQEDDMLPSVNGHAAGVDDGHQEQDPLDQEWEQVRAEFVGPGRKLYCNYHTSLDARRCDAEGNFLPDDAPPLPRVQKSLDDWTPYHNWLEFELTDFLFTHAEMSAKKLDMLLEIWAAALLALGGDPLFNNHAELYHVIDSTCVSEVPWEDFTIWYTAEVRDEETAPWMFDNYDVWYRDPQKVIHNILASSDLAAKMDYVPYREYDTTNNERCWQDFMSGNWAWEEVDRIIHEFLMTGGAMLVPIILGSDKTTVSVATGQTDYYPLYLSIGNVHNTVHRAHHNTVVLIVFLTMPKTTREHASTPKFRKFKRQLFHSSLTHILNSLHPTMKVPEVI
;
A
#
# COMPACT_ATOMS: atom_id res chain seq x y z
N MET A 1 -42.54 -70.73 -16.42
CA MET A 1 -43.27 -70.33 -17.64
C MET A 1 -43.11 -68.81 -17.79
N LEU A 2 -42.57 -68.39 -18.94
CA LEU A 2 -42.33 -67.05 -19.56
C LEU A 2 -42.88 -65.75 -18.89
N PRO A 3 -42.32 -64.54 -19.14
CA PRO A 3 -41.63 -64.15 -20.38
C PRO A 3 -40.37 -63.26 -20.27
N ALA A 4 -39.72 -63.13 -21.42
CA ALA A 4 -38.61 -62.26 -21.78
C ALA A 4 -38.91 -60.76 -21.58
N ARG A 5 -37.85 -59.99 -21.29
CA ARG A 5 -37.83 -58.53 -21.42
C ARG A 5 -36.57 -58.06 -22.15
N ASP A 6 -36.77 -57.87 -23.44
CA ASP A 6 -36.58 -56.62 -24.18
C ASP A 6 -35.17 -56.00 -24.28
N ASN A 7 -34.62 -56.11 -25.49
CA ASN A 7 -33.49 -55.37 -26.03
C ASN A 7 -33.80 -53.87 -26.04
N ARG A 8 -33.15 -53.10 -25.15
CA ARG A 8 -33.02 -51.65 -25.32
C ARG A 8 -31.59 -51.32 -25.72
N THR A 9 -31.44 -51.05 -27.01
CA THR A 9 -30.35 -50.31 -27.65
C THR A 9 -30.05 -49.05 -26.82
N ARG A 10 -28.97 -49.07 -26.03
CA ARG A 10 -28.38 -47.84 -25.49
C ARG A 10 -27.69 -47.13 -26.65
N GLN A 11 -28.37 -46.15 -27.22
CA GLN A 11 -27.74 -45.16 -28.11
C GLN A 11 -26.57 -44.53 -27.35
N ARG A 12 -25.38 -44.51 -27.98
CA ARG A 12 -24.25 -43.68 -27.54
C ARG A 12 -24.71 -42.21 -27.54
N PRO A 13 -24.36 -41.39 -26.53
CA PRO A 13 -24.61 -39.97 -26.63
C PRO A 13 -23.82 -39.43 -27.83
N MET A 14 -24.52 -38.75 -28.74
CA MET A 14 -23.89 -37.89 -29.74
C MET A 14 -23.00 -36.88 -29.01
N TRP A 15 -21.72 -36.84 -29.38
CA TRP A 15 -20.85 -35.73 -29.06
C TRP A 15 -21.51 -34.45 -29.59
N ARG A 16 -21.93 -33.56 -28.70
CA ARG A 16 -22.21 -32.18 -29.09
C ARG A 16 -20.85 -31.51 -29.29
N PRO A 17 -20.65 -30.75 -30.38
CA PRO A 17 -19.50 -29.86 -30.47
C PRO A 17 -19.58 -28.89 -29.29
N PHE A 18 -18.49 -28.74 -28.56
CA PHE A 18 -18.34 -27.65 -27.60
C PHE A 18 -18.25 -26.34 -28.41
N GLU A 19 -19.38 -25.71 -28.70
CA GLU A 19 -19.42 -24.36 -29.26
C GLU A 19 -19.07 -23.37 -28.14
N THR A 20 -17.79 -23.04 -28.02
CA THR A 20 -17.39 -21.84 -27.28
C THR A 20 -17.74 -20.65 -28.16
N LEU A 21 -18.81 -19.91 -27.84
CA LEU A 21 -19.05 -18.60 -28.42
C LEU A 21 -17.83 -17.72 -28.08
N ARG A 22 -17.00 -17.45 -29.08
CA ARG A 22 -15.89 -16.50 -28.98
C ARG A 22 -16.23 -15.28 -29.84
N HIS A 23 -16.07 -14.10 -29.27
CA HIS A 23 -16.32 -12.82 -29.93
C HIS A 23 -15.00 -12.27 -30.48
N PRO A 24 -14.83 -12.14 -31.80
CA PRO A 24 -13.63 -11.54 -32.38
C PRO A 24 -13.64 -10.02 -32.23
N CYS A 25 -12.45 -9.42 -32.17
CA CYS A 25 -12.29 -7.98 -32.39
C CYS A 25 -12.53 -7.66 -33.88
N ASP A 26 -13.28 -6.61 -34.17
CA ASP A 26 -13.67 -6.15 -35.50
C ASP A 26 -12.75 -5.03 -36.04
N GLU A 27 -11.73 -4.63 -35.28
CA GLU A 27 -10.76 -3.61 -35.69
C GLU A 27 -9.74 -4.17 -36.71
N PRO A 28 -9.48 -3.45 -37.82
CA PRO A 28 -8.59 -3.93 -38.88
C PRO A 28 -7.19 -4.26 -38.35
N GLY A 29 -6.77 -5.53 -38.49
CA GLY A 29 -5.46 -6.02 -38.04
C GLY A 29 -5.42 -6.57 -36.61
N CYS A 30 -6.53 -6.57 -35.88
CA CYS A 30 -6.61 -7.17 -34.55
C CYS A 30 -7.11 -8.63 -34.60
N ASN A 31 -6.31 -9.58 -34.09
CA ASN A 31 -6.61 -11.02 -34.13
C ASN A 31 -7.09 -11.60 -32.78
N HIS A 32 -7.54 -10.77 -31.84
CA HIS A 32 -7.96 -11.22 -30.50
C HIS A 32 -9.41 -11.72 -30.45
N TRP A 33 -9.65 -12.73 -29.59
CA TRP A 33 -10.95 -13.39 -29.40
C TRP A 33 -11.31 -13.49 -27.92
N PHE A 34 -12.56 -13.20 -27.58
CA PHE A 34 -13.02 -13.08 -26.19
C PHE A 34 -14.13 -14.07 -25.86
N LYS A 35 -14.13 -14.60 -24.63
CA LYS A 35 -15.16 -15.56 -24.15
C LYS A 35 -16.50 -14.89 -23.83
N ASN A 36 -16.54 -13.57 -23.67
CA ASN A 36 -17.75 -12.79 -23.43
C ASN A 36 -17.61 -11.37 -24.00
N LEU A 37 -18.75 -10.68 -24.18
CA LEU A 37 -18.82 -9.31 -24.72
C LEU A 37 -18.11 -8.28 -23.82
N SER A 38 -18.09 -8.50 -22.51
CA SER A 38 -17.43 -7.59 -21.57
C SER A 38 -15.92 -7.51 -21.82
N GLY A 39 -15.26 -8.66 -22.03
CA GLY A 39 -13.84 -8.72 -22.38
C GLY A 39 -13.53 -8.07 -23.73
N LEU A 40 -14.42 -8.22 -24.71
CA LEU A 40 -14.28 -7.54 -26.00
C LEU A 40 -14.38 -6.01 -25.84
N THR A 41 -15.36 -5.51 -25.06
CA THR A 41 -15.53 -4.08 -24.81
C THR A 41 -14.32 -3.49 -24.10
N GLN A 42 -13.82 -4.17 -23.06
CA GLN A 42 -12.64 -3.71 -22.33
C GLN A 42 -11.41 -3.65 -23.24
N HIS A 43 -11.17 -4.70 -24.04
CA HIS A 43 -10.10 -4.72 -25.03
C HIS A 43 -10.20 -3.57 -26.03
N LYS A 44 -11.39 -3.29 -26.58
CA LYS A 44 -11.60 -2.16 -27.49
C LYS A 44 -11.31 -0.82 -26.82
N CYS A 45 -11.81 -0.59 -25.60
CA CYS A 45 -11.59 0.66 -24.89
C CYS A 45 -10.11 0.90 -24.54
N THR A 46 -9.33 -0.15 -24.32
CA THR A 46 -7.92 -0.04 -23.92
C THR A 46 -6.95 -0.04 -25.10
N ILE A 47 -7.18 -0.88 -26.12
CA ILE A 47 -6.26 -1.09 -27.25
C ILE A 47 -6.68 -0.29 -28.49
N HIS A 48 -7.97 -0.01 -28.65
CA HIS A 48 -8.56 0.75 -29.77
C HIS A 48 -9.36 1.96 -29.26
N PRO A 49 -8.76 2.88 -28.49
CA PRO A 49 -9.48 4.04 -27.96
C PRO A 49 -10.03 4.89 -29.11
N CYS A 50 -11.35 4.82 -29.30
CA CYS A 50 -12.05 5.56 -30.34
C CYS A 50 -12.36 6.97 -29.82
N PHE A 51 -11.64 7.99 -30.29
CA PHE A 51 -11.91 9.39 -29.97
C PHE A 51 -13.15 9.87 -30.73
N HIS A 52 -14.32 9.84 -30.10
CA HIS A 52 -15.49 10.54 -30.62
C HIS A 52 -15.46 12.02 -30.21
N LEU A 53 -15.20 12.89 -31.18
CA LEU A 53 -15.51 14.33 -31.11
C LEU A 53 -17.04 14.50 -31.07
N PHE A 54 -17.59 14.89 -29.93
CA PHE A 54 -18.96 15.37 -29.84
C PHE A 54 -18.99 16.89 -30.04
N ASN A 55 -19.58 17.31 -31.16
CA ASN A 55 -20.00 18.68 -31.43
C ASN A 55 -21.11 19.09 -30.45
N GLN A 56 -21.00 20.30 -29.90
CA GLN A 56 -22.08 20.99 -29.20
C GLN A 56 -23.04 21.58 -30.24
N ASP A 57 -24.34 21.26 -30.12
CA ASP A 57 -25.39 22.00 -30.80
C ASP A 57 -26.06 22.97 -29.83
N HIS A 58 -26.06 24.24 -30.23
CA HIS A 58 -26.81 25.34 -29.64
C HIS A 58 -28.29 25.31 -30.07
N ALA A 59 -29.20 25.51 -29.11
CA ALA A 59 -30.51 26.16 -29.24
C ALA A 59 -30.98 26.48 -27.82
N GLY A 60 -31.53 27.62 -27.40
CA GLY A 60 -32.06 28.84 -27.99
C GLY A 60 -32.90 29.49 -26.87
N SER A 61 -32.67 30.77 -26.58
CA SER A 61 -33.38 31.65 -25.60
C SER A 61 -34.86 31.89 -26.00
N PRO A 62 -35.76 32.68 -25.32
CA PRO A 62 -35.50 33.86 -24.44
C PRO A 62 -36.52 34.20 -23.30
N GLY A 63 -36.21 35.29 -22.55
CA GLY A 63 -37.13 36.15 -21.77
C GLY A 63 -36.90 36.07 -20.25
N ASP A 64 -36.78 37.14 -19.46
CA ASP A 64 -37.41 38.47 -19.55
C ASP A 64 -36.68 39.49 -18.63
N LEU A 65 -37.02 40.76 -18.86
CA LEU A 65 -36.45 42.03 -18.42
C LEU A 65 -36.57 42.36 -16.91
N GLY A 66 -35.68 43.22 -16.41
CA GLY A 66 -35.89 43.95 -15.15
C GLY A 66 -34.65 44.72 -14.69
N GLN A 67 -34.78 46.04 -14.57
CA GLN A 67 -33.75 47.08 -14.46
C GLN A 67 -33.91 47.85 -13.13
N GLU A 68 -32.91 48.68 -12.79
CA GLU A 68 -32.92 49.82 -11.81
C GLU A 68 -32.64 49.44 -10.34
N ASP A 69 -31.55 49.87 -9.71
CA ASP A 69 -31.03 51.21 -9.30
C ASP A 69 -31.49 51.70 -7.92
N ASP A 70 -30.52 52.28 -7.21
CA ASP A 70 -30.56 53.20 -6.06
C ASP A 70 -30.96 52.71 -4.65
N MET A 71 -30.01 52.86 -3.70
CA MET A 71 -30.04 53.88 -2.63
C MET A 71 -28.96 53.64 -1.56
N LEU A 72 -28.01 54.58 -1.43
CA LEU A 72 -27.27 54.86 -0.18
C LEU A 72 -28.19 55.63 0.80
N PRO A 73 -27.86 55.74 2.10
CA PRO A 73 -27.03 56.88 2.50
C PRO A 73 -25.99 56.61 3.60
N SER A 74 -25.06 57.57 3.63
CA SER A 74 -23.88 57.79 4.46
C SER A 74 -24.18 58.23 5.90
N VAL A 75 -23.24 57.98 6.83
CA VAL A 75 -23.01 58.82 8.03
C VAL A 75 -21.50 59.02 8.27
N ASN A 76 -21.14 60.29 8.47
CA ASN A 76 -19.83 60.92 8.63
C ASN A 76 -19.15 60.77 10.02
N GLY A 77 -17.83 60.97 10.03
CA GLY A 77 -17.03 61.60 11.10
C GLY A 77 -15.52 61.43 10.84
N HIS A 78 -14.78 62.37 10.23
CA HIS A 78 -14.02 63.51 10.84
C HIS A 78 -13.03 63.04 11.93
N ALA A 79 -11.73 63.39 11.99
CA ALA A 79 -10.90 64.38 11.31
C ALA A 79 -9.38 64.05 11.50
N ALA A 80 -8.54 64.77 10.78
CA ALA A 80 -7.08 64.66 10.65
C ALA A 80 -6.25 65.12 11.87
N GLY A 81 -4.99 64.63 11.93
CA GLY A 81 -3.87 65.18 12.69
C GLY A 81 -2.54 64.79 12.03
N VAL A 82 -1.62 65.75 11.89
CA VAL A 82 -0.33 65.71 11.17
C VAL A 82 0.84 65.60 12.17
N ASP A 83 2.02 65.19 11.66
CA ASP A 83 3.38 65.14 12.27
C ASP A 83 3.65 63.97 13.23
N ASP A 84 4.83 63.34 13.28
CA ASP A 84 6.18 63.75 12.86
C ASP A 84 7.05 62.49 12.62
N GLY A 85 8.10 62.60 11.81
CA GLY A 85 8.96 61.49 11.39
C GLY A 85 9.86 60.93 12.49
N HIS A 86 9.83 59.60 12.67
CA HIS A 86 10.96 58.82 13.16
C HIS A 86 11.03 57.49 12.37
N GLN A 87 12.14 57.31 11.67
CA GLN A 87 12.52 56.05 11.04
C GLN A 87 12.77 55.01 12.14
N GLU A 88 11.77 54.19 12.43
CA GLU A 88 12.01 52.87 12.99
C GLU A 88 12.20 51.90 11.82
N GLN A 89 13.43 51.41 11.66
CA GLN A 89 13.74 50.31 10.76
C GLN A 89 13.05 49.06 11.32
N ASP A 90 12.02 48.60 10.61
CA ASP A 90 11.36 47.34 10.88
C ASP A 90 12.34 46.19 10.59
N PRO A 91 12.70 45.34 11.57
CA PRO A 91 13.64 44.23 11.37
C PRO A 91 12.94 43.02 10.76
N LEU A 92 12.25 43.22 9.62
CA LEU A 92 11.53 42.19 8.86
C LEU A 92 12.05 42.05 7.42
N ASP A 93 13.36 42.20 7.24
CA ASP A 93 14.05 41.82 6.00
C ASP A 93 15.06 40.69 6.26
N GLN A 94 14.63 39.66 7.00
CA GLN A 94 15.39 38.43 7.16
C GLN A 94 14.90 37.41 6.12
N GLU A 95 15.62 37.40 4.98
CA GLU A 95 15.72 36.30 4.02
C GLU A 95 14.47 35.43 3.83
N TRP A 96 13.59 35.83 2.90
CA TRP A 96 12.76 34.84 2.20
C TRP A 96 13.69 33.96 1.35
N GLU A 97 14.27 32.93 1.97
CA GLU A 97 14.73 31.74 1.27
C GLU A 97 13.64 31.36 0.26
N GLN A 98 14.03 31.13 -1.00
CA GLN A 98 13.14 30.90 -2.13
C GLN A 98 12.26 29.66 -1.90
N VAL A 99 11.15 29.82 -1.17
CA VAL A 99 10.12 28.82 -1.06
C VAL A 99 9.43 28.74 -2.42
N ARG A 100 9.64 27.63 -3.12
CA ARG A 100 9.00 27.36 -4.41
C ARG A 100 7.51 27.17 -4.18
N ALA A 101 6.71 28.15 -4.60
CA ALA A 101 5.25 28.08 -4.57
C ALA A 101 4.73 27.43 -5.87
N GLU A 102 4.01 26.31 -5.75
CA GLU A 102 3.37 25.62 -6.88
C GLU A 102 1.86 25.69 -6.77
N PHE A 103 1.17 26.13 -7.83
CA PHE A 103 -0.28 26.25 -7.83
C PHE A 103 -0.93 24.95 -8.31
N VAL A 104 -1.85 24.41 -7.52
CA VAL A 104 -2.42 23.06 -7.71
C VAL A 104 -3.93 23.13 -8.00
N GLY A 105 -4.39 22.18 -8.83
CA GLY A 105 -5.82 21.93 -9.08
C GLY A 105 -6.48 22.81 -10.15
N PRO A 106 -7.72 22.46 -10.58
CA PRO A 106 -8.47 23.22 -11.57
C PRO A 106 -8.74 24.65 -11.08
N GLY A 107 -8.29 25.64 -11.85
CA GLY A 107 -8.43 27.06 -11.49
C GLY A 107 -7.41 27.58 -10.48
N ARG A 108 -6.37 26.80 -10.14
CA ARG A 108 -5.26 27.21 -9.26
C ARG A 108 -5.75 27.78 -7.92
N LYS A 109 -6.78 27.14 -7.34
CA LYS A 109 -7.39 27.61 -6.09
C LYS A 109 -6.52 27.35 -4.87
N LEU A 110 -5.53 26.46 -4.98
CA LEU A 110 -4.59 26.12 -3.92
C LEU A 110 -3.16 26.40 -4.39
N TYR A 111 -2.28 26.77 -3.45
CA TYR A 111 -0.83 26.82 -3.69
C TYR A 111 -0.06 26.11 -2.59
N CYS A 112 1.03 25.44 -2.97
CA CYS A 112 1.88 24.63 -2.10
C CYS A 112 3.28 25.21 -2.02
N ASN A 113 3.77 25.37 -0.80
CA ASN A 113 5.13 25.77 -0.46
C ASN A 113 5.91 24.54 0.00
N TYR A 114 6.98 24.15 -0.68
CA TYR A 114 7.75 22.96 -0.32
C TYR A 114 8.93 23.28 0.59
N HIS A 115 9.29 22.33 1.45
CA HIS A 115 10.49 22.44 2.26
C HIS A 115 11.73 22.37 1.36
N THR A 116 12.73 23.23 1.59
CA THR A 116 13.90 23.41 0.71
C THR A 116 15.05 22.45 1.00
N SER A 117 15.19 21.96 2.23
CA SER A 117 16.37 21.20 2.66
C SER A 117 16.27 19.67 2.54
N LEU A 118 15.14 19.05 2.88
CA LEU A 118 14.84 17.63 2.61
C LEU A 118 13.89 17.55 1.42
N ASP A 119 14.42 17.88 0.25
CA ASP A 119 13.73 18.06 -1.03
C ASP A 119 13.71 16.79 -1.90
N ALA A 120 14.07 15.63 -1.33
CA ALA A 120 14.02 14.32 -1.98
C ALA A 120 14.72 14.26 -3.35
N ARG A 121 15.96 14.78 -3.41
CA ARG A 121 16.79 14.74 -4.62
C ARG A 121 17.09 13.30 -5.03
N ARG A 122 16.91 13.03 -6.32
CA ARG A 122 17.23 11.74 -6.92
C ARG A 122 18.73 11.48 -6.83
N CYS A 123 19.13 10.25 -6.54
CA CYS A 123 20.53 9.83 -6.51
C CYS A 123 20.77 8.55 -7.32
N ASP A 124 22.04 8.29 -7.64
CA ASP A 124 22.49 7.00 -8.17
C ASP A 124 22.64 5.95 -7.05
N ALA A 125 23.05 4.72 -7.42
CA ALA A 125 23.20 3.61 -6.48
C ALA A 125 24.30 3.85 -5.43
N GLU A 126 25.22 4.78 -5.69
CA GLU A 126 26.28 5.20 -4.79
C GLU A 126 25.86 6.37 -3.89
N GLY A 127 24.64 6.90 -4.06
CA GLY A 127 24.10 8.01 -3.27
C GLY A 127 24.52 9.39 -3.75
N ASN A 128 25.10 9.51 -4.95
CA ASN A 128 25.42 10.81 -5.54
C ASN A 128 24.16 11.42 -6.16
N PHE A 129 23.88 12.69 -5.83
CA PHE A 129 22.73 13.38 -6.41
C PHE A 129 22.85 13.54 -7.92
N LEU A 130 21.78 13.18 -8.61
CA LEU A 130 21.63 13.37 -10.04
C LEU A 130 21.26 14.82 -10.34
N PRO A 131 21.67 15.36 -11.51
CA PRO A 131 21.22 16.69 -11.93
C PRO A 131 19.70 16.69 -12.19
N ASP A 132 19.06 17.85 -12.05
CA ASP A 132 17.60 17.98 -12.14
C ASP A 132 17.03 17.48 -13.48
N ASP A 133 17.79 17.62 -14.56
CA ASP A 133 17.44 17.21 -15.92
C ASP A 133 17.76 15.74 -16.24
N ALA A 134 18.28 14.97 -15.28
CA ALA A 134 18.55 13.55 -15.48
C ALA A 134 17.26 12.80 -15.85
N PRO A 135 17.29 11.96 -16.90
CA PRO A 135 16.15 11.12 -17.24
C PRO A 135 15.84 10.19 -16.04
N PRO A 136 14.56 9.90 -15.76
CA PRO A 136 14.22 8.94 -14.72
C PRO A 136 14.95 7.62 -15.00
N LEU A 137 15.51 7.01 -13.96
CA LEU A 137 16.13 5.69 -14.07
C LEU A 137 15.12 4.76 -14.76
N PRO A 138 15.53 3.97 -15.78
CA PRO A 138 14.64 3.04 -16.42
C PRO A 138 14.09 2.11 -15.34
N ARG A 139 12.78 2.20 -15.07
CA ARG A 139 12.12 1.15 -14.28
C ARG A 139 12.37 -0.14 -15.04
N VAL A 140 12.91 -1.16 -14.36
CA VAL A 140 12.99 -2.50 -14.92
C VAL A 140 11.55 -2.94 -15.19
N GLN A 141 11.05 -2.69 -16.40
CA GLN A 141 9.77 -3.21 -16.82
C GLN A 141 9.96 -4.72 -16.90
N LYS A 142 9.35 -5.44 -15.94
CA LYS A 142 9.15 -6.87 -16.10
C LYS A 142 8.52 -7.07 -17.47
N SER A 143 9.09 -7.98 -18.26
CA SER A 143 8.60 -8.21 -19.61
C SER A 143 7.11 -8.59 -19.55
N LEU A 144 6.33 -8.24 -20.56
CA LEU A 144 4.89 -8.55 -20.55
C LEU A 144 4.61 -10.07 -20.49
N ASP A 145 5.63 -10.89 -20.80
CA ASP A 145 5.63 -12.36 -20.76
C ASP A 145 6.39 -12.93 -19.56
N ASP A 146 6.80 -12.09 -18.58
CA ASP A 146 7.49 -12.54 -17.37
C ASP A 146 6.48 -13.05 -16.34
N TRP A 147 6.25 -14.36 -16.36
CA TRP A 147 5.38 -15.05 -15.40
C TRP A 147 6.15 -15.58 -14.19
N THR A 148 7.45 -15.26 -14.04
CA THR A 148 8.31 -15.79 -12.96
C THR A 148 7.65 -15.60 -11.59
N PRO A 149 7.57 -16.66 -10.76
CA PRO A 149 8.25 -17.96 -10.88
C PRO A 149 7.53 -19.00 -11.74
N TYR A 150 6.34 -18.70 -12.26
CA TYR A 150 5.59 -19.58 -13.14
C TYR A 150 6.24 -19.60 -14.53
N HIS A 151 6.23 -20.74 -15.20
CA HIS A 151 6.81 -20.82 -16.55
C HIS A 151 5.94 -20.12 -17.59
N ASN A 152 4.64 -20.01 -17.34
CA ASN A 152 3.66 -19.45 -18.26
C ASN A 152 2.37 -19.02 -17.55
N TRP A 153 1.52 -18.31 -18.28
CA TRP A 153 0.23 -17.83 -17.77
C TRP A 153 -0.73 -18.96 -17.34
N LEU A 154 -0.66 -20.15 -17.95
CA LEU A 154 -1.56 -21.25 -17.62
C LEU A 154 -1.24 -21.84 -16.24
N GLU A 155 0.05 -21.93 -15.90
CA GLU A 155 0.49 -22.33 -14.57
C GLU A 155 0.01 -21.36 -13.50
N PHE A 156 0.10 -20.04 -13.76
CA PHE A 156 -0.42 -19.03 -12.85
C PHE A 156 -1.94 -19.16 -12.64
N GLU A 157 -2.72 -19.19 -13.72
CA GLU A 157 -4.19 -19.29 -13.66
C GLU A 157 -4.67 -20.59 -12.99
N LEU A 158 -4.01 -21.71 -13.28
CA LEU A 158 -4.32 -22.96 -12.63
C LEU A 158 -4.01 -22.90 -11.13
N THR A 159 -2.87 -22.33 -10.77
CA THR A 159 -2.46 -22.18 -9.37
C THR A 159 -3.45 -21.30 -8.62
N ASP A 160 -3.80 -20.13 -9.15
CA ASP A 160 -4.80 -19.23 -8.55
C ASP A 160 -6.13 -19.95 -8.37
N PHE A 161 -6.67 -20.59 -9.43
CA PHE A 161 -7.92 -21.33 -9.32
C PHE A 161 -7.88 -22.43 -8.24
N LEU A 162 -6.81 -23.23 -8.21
CA LEU A 162 -6.71 -24.37 -7.29
C LEU A 162 -6.52 -23.94 -5.83
N PHE A 163 -5.76 -22.86 -5.62
CA PHE A 163 -5.36 -22.40 -4.29
C PHE A 163 -6.36 -21.39 -3.70
N THR A 164 -6.77 -20.37 -4.45
CA THR A 164 -7.59 -19.26 -3.94
C THR A 164 -9.09 -19.49 -4.11
N HIS A 165 -9.52 -20.20 -5.16
CA HIS A 165 -10.94 -20.39 -5.46
C HIS A 165 -11.46 -21.77 -5.03
N ALA A 166 -10.72 -22.83 -5.35
CA ALA A 166 -11.13 -24.20 -5.06
C ALA A 166 -10.68 -24.67 -3.66
N GLU A 167 -9.69 -23.99 -3.06
CA GLU A 167 -9.05 -24.35 -1.78
C GLU A 167 -8.77 -25.86 -1.68
N MET A 168 -8.19 -26.41 -2.75
CA MET A 168 -8.10 -27.85 -2.92
C MET A 168 -7.02 -28.45 -2.01
N SER A 169 -7.37 -29.50 -1.25
CA SER A 169 -6.39 -30.19 -0.40
C SER A 169 -5.29 -30.87 -1.22
N ALA A 170 -4.06 -30.95 -0.67
CA ALA A 170 -2.90 -31.58 -1.32
C ALA A 170 -3.21 -32.95 -1.94
N LYS A 171 -3.94 -33.82 -1.23
CA LYS A 171 -4.34 -35.14 -1.75
C LYS A 171 -5.26 -35.05 -2.97
N LYS A 172 -6.16 -34.07 -3.01
CA LYS A 172 -7.03 -33.85 -4.18
C LYS A 172 -6.27 -33.21 -5.33
N LEU A 173 -5.30 -32.33 -5.04
CA LEU A 173 -4.39 -31.75 -6.03
C LEU A 173 -3.59 -32.86 -6.74
N ASP A 174 -2.95 -33.75 -5.99
CA ASP A 174 -2.21 -34.87 -6.58
C ASP A 174 -3.10 -35.73 -7.48
N MET A 175 -4.30 -36.07 -7.00
CA MET A 175 -5.25 -36.86 -7.80
C MET A 175 -5.65 -36.14 -9.10
N LEU A 176 -5.86 -34.82 -9.05
CA LEU A 176 -6.17 -34.03 -10.24
C LEU A 176 -4.99 -34.00 -11.22
N LEU A 177 -3.79 -33.71 -10.71
CA LEU A 177 -2.56 -33.64 -11.51
C LEU A 177 -2.22 -35.00 -12.13
N GLU A 178 -2.44 -36.11 -11.42
CA GLU A 178 -2.31 -37.48 -11.95
C GLU A 178 -3.30 -37.76 -13.09
N ILE A 179 -4.58 -37.40 -12.92
CA ILE A 179 -5.60 -37.56 -13.97
C ILE A 179 -5.21 -36.76 -15.21
N TRP A 180 -4.69 -35.55 -15.01
CA TRP A 180 -4.34 -34.66 -16.10
C TRP A 180 -3.07 -35.10 -16.82
N ALA A 181 -2.04 -35.52 -16.07
CA ALA A 181 -0.82 -36.13 -16.61
C ALA A 181 -1.16 -37.39 -17.43
N ALA A 182 -2.05 -38.26 -16.95
CA ALA A 182 -2.48 -39.44 -17.69
C ALA A 182 -3.17 -39.10 -19.03
N ALA A 183 -3.96 -38.02 -19.06
CA ALA A 183 -4.59 -37.55 -20.29
C ALA A 183 -3.58 -36.95 -21.29
N LEU A 184 -2.58 -36.22 -20.80
CA LEU A 184 -1.56 -35.55 -21.61
C LEU A 184 -0.51 -36.51 -22.17
N LEU A 185 -0.15 -37.56 -21.41
CA LEU A 185 0.74 -38.64 -21.88
C LEU A 185 0.25 -39.28 -23.18
N ALA A 186 -1.07 -39.44 -23.34
CA ALA A 186 -1.66 -39.99 -24.57
C ALA A 186 -1.48 -39.07 -25.80
N LEU A 187 -1.20 -37.79 -25.57
CA LEU A 187 -1.02 -36.75 -26.60
C LEU A 187 0.46 -36.32 -26.73
N GLY A 188 1.37 -36.93 -25.97
CA GLY A 188 2.80 -36.58 -25.95
C GLY A 188 3.09 -35.22 -25.30
N GLY A 189 2.20 -34.74 -24.43
CA GLY A 189 2.38 -33.50 -23.66
C GLY A 189 2.75 -33.76 -22.21
N ASP A 190 3.30 -32.72 -21.56
CA ASP A 190 3.67 -32.73 -20.15
C ASP A 190 2.62 -31.98 -19.30
N PRO A 191 2.38 -32.41 -18.05
CA PRO A 191 1.51 -31.68 -17.12
C PRO A 191 2.13 -30.33 -16.71
N LEU A 192 1.29 -29.35 -16.35
CA LEU A 192 1.78 -28.05 -15.87
C LEU A 192 2.49 -28.13 -14.51
N PHE A 193 2.09 -29.07 -13.66
CA PHE A 193 2.76 -29.40 -12.40
C PHE A 193 2.75 -30.91 -12.22
N ASN A 194 3.83 -31.46 -11.69
CA ASN A 194 3.99 -32.90 -11.46
C ASN A 194 3.22 -33.37 -10.21
N ASN A 195 3.13 -32.53 -9.19
CA ASN A 195 2.46 -32.83 -7.92
C ASN A 195 2.19 -31.53 -7.12
N HIS A 196 1.50 -31.66 -5.99
CA HIS A 196 1.22 -30.53 -5.11
C HIS A 196 2.50 -29.87 -4.54
N ALA A 197 3.58 -30.62 -4.33
CA ALA A 197 4.81 -30.08 -3.73
C ALA A 197 5.52 -29.12 -4.69
N GLU A 198 5.55 -29.43 -5.99
CA GLU A 198 6.04 -28.50 -7.01
C GLU A 198 5.16 -27.25 -7.11
N LEU A 199 3.84 -27.42 -7.13
CA LEU A 199 2.90 -26.30 -7.13
C LEU A 199 3.10 -25.40 -5.91
N TYR A 200 3.16 -25.96 -4.70
CA TYR A 200 3.40 -25.20 -3.47
C TYR A 200 4.78 -24.55 -3.46
N HIS A 201 5.81 -25.23 -3.96
CA HIS A 201 7.13 -24.62 -4.10
C HIS A 201 7.10 -23.40 -5.01
N VAL A 202 6.37 -23.43 -6.14
CA VAL A 202 6.22 -22.28 -7.04
C VAL A 202 5.40 -21.16 -6.39
N ILE A 203 4.34 -21.48 -5.63
CA ILE A 203 3.61 -20.49 -4.81
C ILE A 203 4.57 -19.82 -3.82
N ASP A 204 5.30 -20.60 -3.03
CA ASP A 204 6.22 -20.10 -2.01
C ASP A 204 7.42 -19.35 -2.63
N SER A 205 7.80 -19.71 -3.86
CA SER A 205 8.82 -19.00 -4.66
C SER A 205 8.26 -17.77 -5.37
N THR A 206 6.95 -17.52 -5.30
CA THR A 206 6.36 -16.33 -5.91
C THR A 206 6.93 -15.14 -5.18
N CYS A 207 7.77 -14.37 -5.88
CA CYS A 207 8.25 -13.07 -5.44
C CYS A 207 7.09 -12.07 -5.46
N VAL A 208 6.08 -12.31 -4.62
CA VAL A 208 5.28 -11.25 -4.05
C VAL A 208 6.26 -10.44 -3.21
N SER A 209 6.11 -9.12 -3.16
CA SER A 209 6.91 -8.24 -2.28
C SER A 209 6.61 -8.49 -0.79
N GLU A 210 6.48 -9.75 -0.37
CA GLU A 210 6.21 -10.13 1.01
C GLU A 210 7.54 -10.41 1.70
N VAL A 211 7.86 -9.52 2.62
CA VAL A 211 8.98 -9.70 3.54
C VAL A 211 8.72 -10.97 4.35
N PRO A 212 9.69 -11.90 4.45
CA PRO A 212 9.49 -13.14 5.19
C PRO A 212 9.25 -12.88 6.68
N TRP A 213 8.53 -13.80 7.32
CA TRP A 213 8.40 -13.81 8.77
C TRP A 213 9.67 -14.38 9.41
N GLU A 214 10.14 -13.68 10.43
CA GLU A 214 11.24 -14.05 11.31
C GLU A 214 10.69 -14.17 12.74
N ASP A 215 11.41 -14.87 13.63
CA ASP A 215 11.01 -15.03 15.01
C ASP A 215 12.17 -14.82 15.99
N PHE A 216 11.80 -14.47 17.23
CA PHE A 216 12.70 -14.47 18.36
C PHE A 216 11.94 -14.77 19.65
N THR A 217 12.64 -15.35 20.63
CA THR A 217 12.06 -15.72 21.92
C THR A 217 12.51 -14.75 23.00
N ILE A 218 11.56 -14.29 23.82
CA ILE A 218 11.82 -13.55 25.06
C ILE A 218 11.46 -14.43 26.26
N TRP A 219 12.22 -14.32 27.34
CA TRP A 219 11.91 -14.94 28.63
C TRP A 219 12.24 -14.00 29.80
N TYR A 220 11.70 -14.30 30.98
CA TYR A 220 11.96 -13.52 32.19
C TYR A 220 13.31 -13.91 32.82
N THR A 221 14.13 -12.92 33.22
CA THR A 221 15.53 -13.13 33.62
C THR A 221 15.86 -12.73 35.06
N ALA A 222 14.90 -12.25 35.85
CA ALA A 222 15.20 -11.80 37.21
C ALA A 222 15.29 -12.96 38.22
N GLU A 223 16.10 -12.80 39.26
CA GLU A 223 16.22 -13.77 40.36
C GLU A 223 14.84 -14.03 41.02
N VAL A 224 14.41 -15.28 40.96
CA VAL A 224 13.15 -15.75 41.55
C VAL A 224 13.44 -16.21 42.98
N ARG A 225 12.74 -15.63 43.98
CA ARG A 225 12.73 -16.13 45.35
C ARG A 225 11.57 -17.12 45.48
N ASP A 226 11.79 -18.25 46.16
CA ASP A 226 10.87 -19.41 46.20
C ASP A 226 9.39 -19.08 46.53
N GLU A 227 9.14 -18.00 47.27
CA GLU A 227 7.80 -17.59 47.72
C GLU A 227 6.97 -16.79 46.68
N GLU A 228 7.55 -16.39 45.54
CA GLU A 228 6.88 -15.56 44.51
C GLU A 228 6.83 -16.21 43.12
N THR A 229 6.98 -17.53 43.08
CA THR A 229 7.23 -18.31 41.86
C THR A 229 5.95 -18.54 41.08
N ALA A 230 5.80 -17.89 39.92
CA ALA A 230 4.63 -18.00 39.05
C ALA A 230 5.00 -18.60 37.68
N PRO A 231 4.15 -19.41 37.03
CA PRO A 231 4.48 -20.10 35.78
C PRO A 231 5.00 -19.17 34.67
N TRP A 232 4.41 -17.98 34.54
CA TRP A 232 4.79 -16.98 33.53
C TRP A 232 6.26 -16.51 33.63
N MET A 233 6.92 -16.72 34.77
CA MET A 233 8.34 -16.37 34.97
C MET A 233 9.31 -17.36 34.32
N PHE A 234 8.83 -18.55 33.92
CA PHE A 234 9.64 -19.59 33.28
C PHE A 234 9.18 -19.89 31.85
N ASP A 235 8.13 -19.22 31.39
CA ASP A 235 7.61 -19.36 30.04
C ASP A 235 8.51 -18.65 29.02
N ASN A 236 8.54 -19.22 27.82
CA ASN A 236 9.13 -18.64 26.62
C ASN A 236 8.03 -17.94 25.81
N TYR A 237 8.34 -16.75 25.29
CA TYR A 237 7.41 -15.94 24.52
C TYR A 237 7.98 -15.70 23.12
N ASP A 238 7.50 -16.50 22.16
CA ASP A 238 7.92 -16.42 20.76
C ASP A 238 7.18 -15.31 20.02
N VAL A 239 7.93 -14.34 19.50
CA VAL A 239 7.41 -13.20 18.75
C VAL A 239 7.74 -13.40 17.29
N TRP A 240 6.70 -13.42 16.45
CA TRP A 240 6.83 -13.48 14.99
C TRP A 240 6.69 -12.08 14.40
N TYR A 241 7.64 -11.70 13.55
CA TYR A 241 7.68 -10.37 12.93
C TYR A 241 8.20 -10.39 11.49
N ARG A 242 7.93 -9.32 10.75
CA ARG A 242 8.56 -9.01 9.46
C ARG A 242 9.47 -7.81 9.67
N ASP A 243 10.67 -7.83 9.09
CA ASP A 243 11.63 -6.73 9.18
C ASP A 243 11.00 -5.41 8.66
N PRO A 244 10.78 -4.41 9.54
CA PRO A 244 10.17 -3.15 9.17
C PRO A 244 10.90 -2.42 8.04
N GLN A 245 12.22 -2.51 7.96
CA GLN A 245 13.02 -1.83 6.95
C GLN A 245 12.69 -2.37 5.55
N LYS A 246 12.73 -3.70 5.40
CA LYS A 246 12.35 -4.37 4.14
C LYS A 246 10.90 -4.08 3.77
N VAL A 247 10.00 -3.98 4.74
CA VAL A 247 8.58 -3.66 4.49
C VAL A 247 8.45 -2.24 3.94
N ILE A 248 9.17 -1.28 4.50
CA ILE A 248 9.19 0.11 4.01
C ILE A 248 9.77 0.17 2.59
N HIS A 249 10.87 -0.53 2.31
CA HIS A 249 11.44 -0.60 0.96
C HIS A 249 10.42 -1.13 -0.05
N ASN A 250 9.65 -2.16 0.30
CA ASN A 250 8.60 -2.69 -0.58
C ASN A 250 7.46 -1.69 -0.81
N ILE A 251 7.07 -0.92 0.21
CA ILE A 251 6.06 0.15 0.05
C ILE A 251 6.61 1.24 -0.88
N LEU A 252 7.85 1.67 -0.71
CA LEU A 252 8.50 2.71 -1.53
C LEU A 252 8.74 2.26 -2.98
N ALA A 253 9.05 0.98 -3.20
CA ALA A 253 9.25 0.40 -4.52
C ALA A 253 7.94 0.21 -5.32
N SER A 254 6.77 0.37 -4.68
CA SER A 254 5.48 0.14 -5.31
C SER A 254 5.18 1.18 -6.40
N SER A 255 5.11 0.72 -7.65
CA SER A 255 4.74 1.56 -8.79
C SER A 255 3.33 2.15 -8.67
N ASP A 256 2.43 1.45 -7.97
CA ASP A 256 1.04 1.84 -7.78
C ASP A 256 0.89 3.06 -6.85
N LEU A 257 1.91 3.29 -6.01
CA LEU A 257 1.96 4.38 -5.04
C LEU A 257 2.78 5.57 -5.52
N ALA A 258 3.64 5.40 -6.53
CA ALA A 258 4.57 6.45 -6.98
C ALA A 258 3.90 7.79 -7.35
N ALA A 259 2.67 7.76 -7.89
CA ALA A 259 1.90 8.97 -8.23
C ALA A 259 0.99 9.46 -7.08
N LYS A 260 0.99 8.77 -5.94
CA LYS A 260 0.13 8.99 -4.78
C LYS A 260 0.95 9.11 -3.49
N MET A 261 2.18 9.60 -3.62
CA MET A 261 3.12 9.84 -2.54
C MET A 261 3.66 11.25 -2.61
N ASP A 262 3.80 11.87 -1.45
CA ASP A 262 4.51 13.12 -1.26
C ASP A 262 5.92 12.83 -0.75
N TYR A 263 6.90 13.20 -1.56
CA TYR A 263 8.33 12.99 -1.26
C TYR A 263 8.90 14.10 -0.37
N VAL A 264 8.26 15.27 -0.35
CA VAL A 264 8.74 16.48 0.33
C VAL A 264 7.61 17.03 1.19
N PRO A 265 7.87 17.40 2.46
CA PRO A 265 6.89 18.12 3.26
C PRO A 265 6.47 19.41 2.57
N TYR A 266 5.18 19.70 2.62
CA TYR A 266 4.65 20.85 1.92
C TYR A 266 3.62 21.61 2.73
N ARG A 267 3.46 22.86 2.32
CA ARG A 267 2.54 23.78 2.91
C ARG A 267 1.52 24.27 1.90
N GLU A 268 0.34 23.65 1.92
CA GLU A 268 -0.83 24.07 1.13
C GLU A 268 -1.65 25.21 1.77
N TYR A 269 -2.13 26.12 0.91
CA TYR A 269 -2.98 27.25 1.27
C TYR A 269 -4.03 27.51 0.20
N ASP A 270 -5.19 28.04 0.60
CA ASP A 270 -6.22 28.52 -0.32
C ASP A 270 -5.85 29.91 -0.86
N THR A 271 -5.84 30.05 -2.18
CA THR A 271 -5.48 31.30 -2.88
C THR A 271 -6.44 32.47 -2.65
N THR A 272 -7.68 32.21 -2.24
CA THR A 272 -8.71 33.24 -2.08
C THR A 272 -8.59 33.97 -0.74
N ASN A 273 -8.23 33.26 0.32
CA ASN A 273 -8.17 33.79 1.69
C ASN A 273 -6.81 33.58 2.37
N ASN A 274 -5.86 32.90 1.71
CA ASN A 274 -4.54 32.57 2.21
C ASN A 274 -4.56 31.71 3.49
N GLU A 275 -5.64 30.97 3.70
CA GLU A 275 -5.79 30.09 4.85
C GLU A 275 -5.08 28.75 4.65
N ARG A 276 -4.60 28.21 5.76
CA ARG A 276 -3.85 26.97 5.82
C ARG A 276 -4.75 25.76 5.57
N CYS A 277 -4.36 24.88 4.64
CA CYS A 277 -5.06 23.62 4.38
C CYS A 277 -4.20 22.43 4.83
N TRP A 278 -4.86 21.41 5.37
CA TRP A 278 -4.24 20.13 5.73
C TRP A 278 -5.06 19.01 5.12
N GLN A 279 -4.39 18.17 4.34
CA GLN A 279 -5.03 17.03 3.70
C GLN A 279 -4.26 15.74 3.97
N ASP A 280 -3.00 15.68 3.55
CA ASP A 280 -2.13 14.50 3.66
C ASP A 280 -1.11 14.67 4.79
N PHE A 281 -0.50 13.58 5.26
CA PHE A 281 0.39 13.63 6.42
C PHE A 281 1.57 14.59 6.22
N MET A 282 2.14 14.63 5.01
CA MET A 282 3.24 15.52 4.64
C MET A 282 2.84 17.01 4.57
N SER A 283 1.54 17.32 4.60
CA SER A 283 1.03 18.69 4.80
C SER A 283 0.98 19.12 6.28
N GLY A 284 1.21 18.19 7.21
CA GLY A 284 1.16 18.44 8.64
C GLY A 284 2.32 19.32 9.14
N ASN A 285 2.06 20.12 10.18
CA ASN A 285 3.11 20.90 10.84
C ASN A 285 4.24 20.01 11.37
N TRP A 286 3.87 18.82 11.88
CA TRP A 286 4.84 17.84 12.35
C TRP A 286 5.89 17.50 11.29
N ALA A 287 5.49 17.22 10.04
CA ALA A 287 6.44 16.83 8.99
C ALA A 287 7.42 17.99 8.70
N TRP A 288 6.94 19.23 8.68
CA TRP A 288 7.77 20.41 8.48
C TRP A 288 8.77 20.60 9.63
N GLU A 289 8.28 20.62 10.87
CA GLU A 289 9.10 20.81 12.08
C GLU A 289 10.10 19.67 12.30
N GLU A 290 9.73 18.46 11.91
CA GLU A 290 10.58 17.27 11.94
C GLU A 290 11.78 17.45 11.01
N VAL A 291 11.54 17.93 9.79
CA VAL A 291 12.61 18.20 8.83
C VAL A 291 13.55 19.28 9.37
N ASP A 292 13.02 20.41 9.85
CA ASP A 292 13.83 21.47 10.47
C ASP A 292 14.75 20.92 11.58
N ARG A 293 14.22 20.05 12.44
CA ARG A 293 14.99 19.41 13.51
C ARG A 293 16.08 18.49 12.96
N ILE A 294 15.76 17.63 12.00
CA ILE A 294 16.71 16.66 11.42
C ILE A 294 17.89 17.40 10.77
N ILE A 295 17.64 18.47 10.03
CA ILE A 295 18.73 19.22 9.36
C ILE A 295 19.63 19.90 10.36
N HIS A 296 19.07 20.43 11.45
CA HIS A 296 19.85 21.04 12.52
C HIS A 296 20.73 20.01 13.26
N GLU A 297 20.24 18.77 13.46
CA GLU A 297 20.97 17.72 14.18
C GLU A 297 21.93 16.92 13.27
N PHE A 298 21.55 16.68 12.02
CA PHE A 298 22.21 15.80 11.07
C PHE A 298 22.43 16.49 9.72
N LEU A 299 23.43 17.37 9.63
CA LEU A 299 23.70 18.18 8.43
C LEU A 299 23.90 17.37 7.12
N MET A 300 24.28 16.10 7.22
CA MET A 300 24.50 15.20 6.08
C MET A 300 23.20 14.68 5.45
N THR A 301 22.02 15.00 6.00
CA THR A 301 20.73 14.53 5.46
C THR A 301 20.19 15.42 4.34
N GLY A 302 20.75 16.61 4.11
CA GLY A 302 20.27 17.54 3.09
C GLY A 302 20.15 16.89 1.71
N GLY A 303 18.99 16.99 1.08
CA GLY A 303 18.67 16.25 -0.15
C GLY A 303 17.89 14.96 0.02
N ALA A 304 17.85 14.39 1.23
CA ALA A 304 17.13 13.15 1.48
C ALA A 304 15.61 13.35 1.54
N MET A 305 14.88 12.24 1.47
CA MET A 305 13.43 12.20 1.72
C MET A 305 13.16 11.84 3.18
N LEU A 306 12.25 12.58 3.82
CA LEU A 306 11.67 12.16 5.09
C LEU A 306 10.66 11.03 4.84
N VAL A 307 10.82 9.91 5.54
CA VAL A 307 9.86 8.79 5.53
C VAL A 307 9.24 8.62 6.93
N PRO A 308 8.09 9.24 7.21
CA PRO A 308 7.44 9.10 8.51
C PRO A 308 6.91 7.67 8.69
N ILE A 309 7.23 7.02 9.80
CA ILE A 309 6.76 5.66 10.10
C ILE A 309 5.52 5.75 10.99
N ILE A 310 4.41 5.17 10.55
CA ILE A 310 3.14 5.11 11.28
C ILE A 310 2.93 3.68 11.74
N LEU A 311 2.84 3.50 13.07
CA LEU A 311 2.56 2.21 13.69
C LEU A 311 1.17 2.22 14.33
N GLY A 312 0.38 1.18 14.05
CA GLY A 312 -0.93 0.97 14.65
C GLY A 312 -1.01 -0.42 15.28
N SER A 313 -1.55 -0.52 16.49
CA SER A 313 -1.83 -1.83 17.11
C SER A 313 -3.21 -1.79 17.73
N ASP A 314 -3.98 -2.85 17.48
CA ASP A 314 -5.27 -3.07 18.13
C ASP A 314 -5.33 -4.51 18.64
N LYS A 315 -6.05 -4.74 19.74
CA LYS A 315 -6.17 -6.07 20.32
C LYS A 315 -7.13 -6.89 19.46
N THR A 316 -6.67 -8.01 18.93
CA THR A 316 -7.51 -8.91 18.11
C THR A 316 -7.56 -10.31 18.70
N THR A 317 -8.76 -10.88 18.82
CA THR A 317 -8.97 -12.29 19.19
C THR A 317 -8.86 -13.14 17.93
N VAL A 318 -7.82 -13.97 17.82
CA VAL A 318 -7.52 -14.76 16.60
C VAL A 318 -8.18 -16.14 16.64
N SER A 319 -8.47 -16.69 17.82
CA SER A 319 -9.25 -17.92 17.97
C SER A 319 -10.09 -17.94 19.24
N VAL A 320 -11.36 -18.32 19.10
CA VAL A 320 -12.30 -18.56 20.21
C VAL A 320 -12.36 -20.05 20.58
N ALA A 321 -12.13 -20.96 19.62
CA ALA A 321 -12.38 -22.40 19.79
C ALA A 321 -11.24 -23.17 20.50
N THR A 322 -9.99 -22.71 20.40
CA THR A 322 -8.79 -23.38 20.94
C THR A 322 -8.21 -22.74 22.20
N GLY A 323 -8.96 -21.84 22.87
CA GLY A 323 -8.59 -21.31 24.19
C GLY A 323 -8.31 -19.81 24.27
N GLN A 324 -9.09 -18.98 23.56
CA GLN A 324 -8.99 -17.50 23.58
C GLN A 324 -7.55 -17.02 23.40
N THR A 325 -7.01 -17.18 22.19
CA THR A 325 -5.70 -16.63 21.87
C THR A 325 -5.89 -15.23 21.32
N ASP A 326 -5.69 -14.25 22.19
CA ASP A 326 -5.62 -12.84 21.83
C ASP A 326 -4.18 -12.49 21.44
N TYR A 327 -4.03 -11.71 20.39
CA TYR A 327 -2.77 -11.12 19.98
C TYR A 327 -2.93 -9.61 19.83
N TYR A 328 -1.81 -8.90 19.92
CA TYR A 328 -1.71 -7.52 19.47
C TYR A 328 -0.98 -7.51 18.12
N PRO A 329 -1.69 -7.55 16.99
CA PRO A 329 -1.09 -7.25 15.70
C PRO A 329 -0.49 -5.84 15.73
N LEU A 330 0.69 -5.69 15.10
CA LEU A 330 1.30 -4.39 14.82
C LEU A 330 1.28 -4.16 13.32
N TYR A 331 0.62 -3.10 12.88
CA TYR A 331 0.58 -2.64 11.50
C TYR A 331 1.57 -1.50 11.30
N LEU A 332 2.21 -1.47 10.14
CA LEU A 332 3.11 -0.43 9.69
C LEU A 332 2.60 0.20 8.40
N SER A 333 2.70 1.52 8.31
CA SER A 333 2.51 2.32 7.11
C SER A 333 3.56 3.42 7.09
N ILE A 334 3.73 4.08 5.95
CA ILE A 334 4.50 5.32 5.86
C ILE A 334 3.58 6.53 5.67
N GLY A 335 4.02 7.71 6.13
CA GLY A 335 3.26 8.97 6.01
C GLY A 335 3.36 9.64 4.65
N ASN A 336 4.24 9.19 3.76
CA ASN A 336 4.38 9.76 2.42
C ASN A 336 3.15 9.50 1.55
N VAL A 337 2.40 8.43 1.81
CA VAL A 337 1.27 8.04 0.98
C VAL A 337 0.08 8.97 1.22
N HIS A 338 -0.61 9.37 0.15
CA HIS A 338 -1.83 10.16 0.25
C HIS A 338 -2.92 9.43 1.05
N ASN A 339 -3.68 10.18 1.83
CA ASN A 339 -4.74 9.68 2.70
C ASN A 339 -5.85 8.93 1.95
N THR A 340 -6.06 9.24 0.67
CA THR A 340 -7.01 8.54 -0.20
C THR A 340 -6.62 7.08 -0.43
N VAL A 341 -5.33 6.76 -0.40
CA VAL A 341 -4.81 5.41 -0.63
C VAL A 341 -4.84 4.58 0.63
N HIS A 342 -4.69 5.18 1.82
CA HIS A 342 -4.80 4.48 3.10
C HIS A 342 -6.16 3.79 3.29
N ARG A 343 -7.20 4.24 2.58
CA ARG A 343 -8.54 3.64 2.62
C ARG A 343 -8.80 2.61 1.52
N ALA A 344 -7.90 2.49 0.56
CA ALA A 344 -7.99 1.53 -0.53
C ALA A 344 -7.01 0.38 -0.29
N HIS A 345 -7.37 -0.83 -0.70
CA HIS A 345 -6.58 -2.06 -0.49
C HIS A 345 -5.28 -2.10 -1.33
N HIS A 346 -4.39 -1.11 -1.20
CA HIS A 346 -3.15 -0.98 -1.98
C HIS A 346 -1.89 -1.36 -1.19
N ASN A 347 -1.98 -2.25 -0.21
CA ASN A 347 -0.85 -2.70 0.62
C ASN A 347 -0.05 -1.56 1.30
N THR A 348 -0.67 -0.41 1.55
CA THR A 348 -0.02 0.72 2.24
C THR A 348 0.08 0.50 3.75
N VAL A 349 -0.80 -0.33 4.30
CA VAL A 349 -0.80 -0.75 5.70
C VAL A 349 -0.49 -2.24 5.75
N VAL A 350 0.66 -2.59 6.32
CA VAL A 350 1.18 -3.96 6.34
C VAL A 350 1.25 -4.47 7.79
N LEU A 351 0.72 -5.67 8.04
CA LEU A 351 0.86 -6.34 9.33
C LEU A 351 2.30 -6.83 9.52
N ILE A 352 3.04 -6.29 10.48
CA ILE A 352 4.47 -6.61 10.68
C ILE A 352 4.76 -7.47 11.90
N VAL A 353 3.84 -7.60 12.88
CA VAL A 353 4.12 -8.37 14.10
C VAL A 353 2.84 -8.98 14.67
N PHE A 354 2.93 -10.16 15.28
CA PHE A 354 1.98 -10.61 16.30
C PHE A 354 2.64 -10.56 17.68
N LEU A 355 2.34 -9.52 18.46
CA LEU A 355 2.96 -9.35 19.77
C LEU A 355 2.40 -10.37 20.77
N THR A 356 3.31 -11.02 21.50
CA THR A 356 3.01 -12.03 22.50
C THR A 356 2.24 -11.46 23.68
N MET A 357 1.13 -12.11 24.04
CA MET A 357 0.37 -11.80 25.25
C MET A 357 0.63 -12.86 26.31
N PRO A 358 1.42 -12.55 27.35
CA PRO A 358 1.73 -13.52 28.38
C PRO A 358 0.45 -13.78 29.19
N LYS A 359 0.16 -15.05 29.43
CA LYS A 359 -0.97 -15.48 30.24
C LYS A 359 -0.48 -15.90 31.61
N THR A 360 -1.33 -15.75 32.61
CA THR A 360 -1.04 -16.21 33.98
C THR A 360 -2.33 -16.60 34.68
N THR A 361 -2.22 -17.33 35.79
CA THR A 361 -3.34 -17.60 36.70
C THR A 361 -3.92 -16.31 37.29
N ARG A 362 -5.22 -16.35 37.65
CA ARG A 362 -5.96 -15.20 38.18
C ARG A 362 -5.29 -14.55 39.40
N GLU A 363 -4.65 -15.36 40.25
CA GLU A 363 -3.96 -14.89 41.45
C GLU A 363 -2.78 -13.93 41.14
N HIS A 364 -2.12 -14.12 39.99
CA HIS A 364 -0.96 -13.34 39.59
C HIS A 364 -1.28 -12.22 38.58
N ALA A 365 -2.45 -12.27 37.92
CA ALA A 365 -2.83 -11.36 36.83
C ALA A 365 -2.81 -9.86 37.24
N SER A 366 -3.13 -9.57 38.50
CA SER A 366 -3.16 -8.21 39.05
C SER A 366 -1.87 -7.81 39.78
N THR A 367 -0.87 -8.70 39.86
CA THR A 367 0.37 -8.41 40.59
C THR A 367 1.18 -7.31 39.91
N PRO A 368 1.84 -6.41 40.67
CA PRO A 368 2.70 -5.39 40.10
C PRO A 368 3.84 -5.96 39.24
N LYS A 369 4.42 -7.10 39.66
CA LYS A 369 5.47 -7.81 38.90
C LYS A 369 4.99 -8.25 37.53
N PHE A 370 3.85 -8.92 37.45
CA PHE A 370 3.31 -9.39 36.17
C PHE A 370 2.91 -8.21 35.26
N ARG A 371 2.31 -7.15 35.82
CA ARG A 371 1.99 -5.93 35.05
C ARG A 371 3.24 -5.26 34.48
N LYS A 372 4.33 -5.20 35.26
CA LYS A 372 5.62 -4.68 34.81
C LYS A 372 6.21 -5.57 33.72
N PHE A 373 6.20 -6.89 33.92
CA PHE A 373 6.68 -7.85 32.92
C PHE A 373 5.94 -7.70 31.58
N LYS A 374 4.59 -7.62 31.59
CA LYS A 374 3.81 -7.37 30.37
C LYS A 374 4.25 -6.14 29.60
N ARG A 375 4.49 -5.04 30.31
CA ARG A 375 4.95 -3.78 29.71
C ARG A 375 6.37 -3.91 29.16
N GLN A 376 7.26 -4.59 29.90
CA GLN A 376 8.63 -4.83 29.47
C GLN A 376 8.66 -5.71 28.22
N LEU A 377 7.96 -6.85 28.24
CA LEU A 377 7.82 -7.74 27.09
C LEU A 377 7.37 -6.96 25.85
N PHE A 378 6.28 -6.20 25.95
CA PHE A 378 5.75 -5.39 24.85
C PHE A 378 6.80 -4.41 24.28
N HIS A 379 7.42 -3.58 25.13
CA HIS A 379 8.36 -2.56 24.65
C HIS A 379 9.71 -3.15 24.21
N SER A 380 10.17 -4.22 24.84
CA SER A 380 11.39 -4.94 24.43
C SER A 380 11.19 -5.61 23.07
N SER A 381 10.02 -6.21 22.82
CA SER A 381 9.67 -6.71 21.49
C SER A 381 9.71 -5.60 20.45
N LEU A 382 9.03 -4.46 20.69
CA LEU A 382 9.04 -3.32 19.77
C LEU A 382 10.45 -2.79 19.53
N THR A 383 11.27 -2.70 20.57
CA THR A 383 12.66 -2.22 20.45
C THR A 383 13.47 -3.15 19.55
N HIS A 384 13.33 -4.47 19.73
CA HIS A 384 14.01 -5.46 18.89
C HIS A 384 13.57 -5.35 17.43
N ILE A 385 12.26 -5.33 17.19
CA ILE A 385 11.65 -5.31 15.86
C ILE A 385 12.02 -4.03 15.09
N LEU A 386 11.93 -2.86 15.75
CA LEU A 386 12.21 -1.56 15.12
C LEU A 386 13.71 -1.24 15.05
N ASN A 387 14.58 -2.11 15.56
CA ASN A 387 16.02 -1.86 15.61
C ASN A 387 16.63 -1.73 14.20
N SER A 388 16.07 -2.40 13.18
CA SER A 388 16.52 -2.28 11.80
C SER A 388 16.39 -0.85 11.24
N LEU A 389 15.50 -0.03 11.81
CA LEU A 389 15.28 1.36 11.38
C LEU A 389 16.25 2.34 12.05
N HIS A 390 16.93 1.95 13.14
CA HIS A 390 17.75 2.88 13.91
C HIS A 390 18.91 3.52 13.11
N PRO A 391 19.63 2.79 12.21
CA PRO A 391 20.69 3.41 11.39
C PRO A 391 20.16 4.51 10.47
N THR A 392 18.99 4.29 9.87
CA THR A 392 18.41 5.18 8.85
C THR A 392 17.77 6.44 9.43
N MET A 393 17.56 6.48 10.75
CA MET A 393 17.11 7.69 11.46
C MET A 393 18.18 8.80 11.51
N LYS A 394 19.45 8.47 11.26
CA LYS A 394 20.58 9.43 11.35
C LYS A 394 21.32 9.62 10.04
N VAL A 395 21.38 8.57 9.22
CA VAL A 395 22.09 8.56 7.95
C VAL A 395 21.11 8.14 6.86
N PRO A 396 20.97 8.92 5.78
CA PRO A 396 20.11 8.53 4.67
C PRO A 396 20.49 7.18 4.08
N GLU A 397 19.49 6.42 3.68
CA GLU A 397 19.66 5.16 2.95
C GLU A 397 19.34 5.38 1.46
N VAL A 398 20.14 4.79 0.59
CA VAL A 398 19.89 4.76 -0.86
C VAL A 398 19.00 3.53 -1.14
N ILE A 399 17.87 3.74 -1.82
CA ILE A 399 16.83 2.73 -2.07
C ILE A 399 16.62 2.57 -3.58
#